data_AF-A0A353QUY3-F1
#
_entry.id   AF-A0A353QUY3-F1
#
_cell.length_a   1.000
_cell.length_b   1.000
_cell.length_c   1.000
_cell.angle_alpha   90.00
_cell.angle_beta   90.00
_cell.angle_gamma   90.00
#
_symmetry.space_group_name_H-M   'P 1'
#
loop_
_entity.id
_entity.type
_entity.pdbx_description
1 polymer ?
#
loop_
_entity_poly.entity_id
_entity_poly.type
_entity_poly.pdbx_seq_one_letter_code
_entity_poly.pdbx_strand_id
1 'polypeptide(L)'
;MTAVLTKEDIVNWRRSTERITLEDYAKRLGKVVSAEKKETNDLHDILSKKVVEEVVEAPQKAEKPDIEIKISFKEKLNKREEVVFNYFFKNKKRKVFANEIAKILNLPNDYVYKYIRNLRKKIAGNILVNAENGGYILNV
;
A
#
# COMPACT_ATOMS: atom_id res chain seq x y z
N MET A 1 24.68 12.95 -32.32
CA MET A 1 23.36 13.20 -31.70
C MET A 1 22.86 11.88 -31.15
N THR A 2 22.65 11.76 -29.84
CA THR A 2 22.09 10.54 -29.25
C THR A 2 20.58 10.51 -29.52
N ALA A 3 20.14 9.54 -30.31
CA ALA A 3 18.72 9.38 -30.60
C ALA A 3 18.01 8.84 -29.34
N VAL A 4 16.88 9.44 -28.98
CA VAL A 4 16.07 9.01 -27.82
C VAL A 4 15.01 8.02 -28.29
N LEU A 5 14.62 7.09 -27.43
CA LEU A 5 13.54 6.15 -27.70
C LEU A 5 12.21 6.88 -28.01
N THR A 6 11.56 6.51 -29.11
CA THR A 6 10.26 7.07 -29.53
C THR A 6 9.11 6.28 -28.94
N LYS A 7 7.88 6.82 -29.03
CA LYS A 7 6.67 6.12 -28.58
C LYS A 7 6.47 4.78 -29.31
N GLU A 8 6.77 4.75 -30.61
CA GLU A 8 6.64 3.53 -31.43
C GLU A 8 7.65 2.44 -31.02
N ASP A 9 8.89 2.83 -30.68
CA ASP A 9 9.90 1.91 -30.18
C ASP A 9 9.46 1.26 -28.84
N ILE A 10 8.86 2.05 -27.94
CA ILE A 10 8.35 1.55 -26.64
C ILE A 10 7.21 0.55 -26.85
N VAL A 11 6.28 0.85 -27.76
CA VAL A 11 5.17 -0.06 -28.11
C VAL A 11 5.70 -1.36 -28.70
N ASN A 12 6.69 -1.30 -29.59
CA ASN A 12 7.30 -2.49 -30.18
C ASN A 12 8.06 -3.33 -29.14
N TRP A 13 8.76 -2.70 -28.19
CA TRP A 13 9.38 -3.42 -27.07
C TRP A 13 8.35 -4.16 -26.22
N ARG A 14 7.24 -3.50 -25.85
CA ARG A 14 6.15 -4.13 -25.05
C ARG A 14 5.43 -5.26 -25.77
N ARG A 15 5.36 -5.22 -27.11
CA ARG A 15 4.80 -6.29 -27.96
C ARG A 15 5.78 -7.43 -28.20
N SER A 16 7.08 -7.17 -28.03
CA SER A 16 8.10 -8.19 -28.18
C SER A 16 7.95 -9.26 -27.10
N THR A 17 8.07 -10.53 -27.50
CA THR A 17 8.13 -11.65 -26.56
C THR A 17 9.53 -11.82 -25.96
N GLU A 18 10.48 -10.96 -26.34
CA GLU A 18 11.84 -10.94 -25.79
C GLU A 18 11.82 -10.48 -24.32
N ARG A 19 12.43 -11.26 -23.42
CA ARG A 19 12.59 -10.91 -22.00
C ARG A 19 13.82 -10.01 -21.77
N ILE A 20 13.80 -8.83 -22.36
CA ILE A 20 14.89 -7.85 -22.26
C ILE A 20 14.41 -6.57 -21.58
N THR A 21 15.30 -5.89 -20.87
CA THR A 21 14.97 -4.61 -20.23
C THR A 21 14.83 -3.50 -21.27
N LEU A 22 14.12 -2.42 -20.94
CA LEU A 22 13.95 -1.25 -21.82
C LEU A 22 15.31 -0.61 -22.18
N GLU A 23 16.26 -0.68 -21.26
CA GLU A 23 17.62 -0.16 -21.43
C GLU A 23 18.41 -1.00 -22.43
N ASP A 24 18.31 -2.33 -22.36
CA ASP A 24 18.98 -3.23 -23.30
C ASP A 24 18.36 -3.15 -24.69
N TYR A 25 17.04 -2.94 -24.76
CA TYR A 25 16.35 -2.65 -26.02
C TYR A 25 16.82 -1.32 -26.64
N ALA A 26 16.95 -0.27 -25.83
CA ALA A 26 17.46 1.02 -26.29
C ALA A 26 18.91 0.91 -26.79
N LYS A 27 19.78 0.19 -26.06
CA LYS A 27 21.17 -0.09 -26.48
C LYS A 27 21.22 -0.81 -27.84
N ARG A 28 20.35 -1.80 -28.09
CA ARG A 28 20.27 -2.51 -29.38
C ARG A 28 19.93 -1.58 -30.55
N LEU A 29 19.08 -0.59 -30.31
CA LEU A 29 18.69 0.41 -31.31
C LEU A 29 19.68 1.58 -31.41
N GLY A 30 20.77 1.58 -30.63
CA GLY A 30 21.70 2.72 -30.53
C GLY A 30 21.04 3.98 -29.94
N LYS A 31 19.93 3.81 -29.21
CA LYS A 31 19.13 4.88 -28.62
C LYS A 31 19.31 4.93 -27.11
N VAL A 32 19.01 6.09 -26.51
CA VAL A 32 19.02 6.28 -25.05
C VAL A 32 17.59 6.34 -24.49
N VAL A 33 17.40 5.78 -23.30
CA VAL A 33 16.13 5.88 -22.57
C VAL A 33 15.95 7.31 -22.08
N SER A 34 14.81 7.92 -22.38
CA SER A 34 14.48 9.25 -21.84
C SER A 34 14.10 9.13 -20.36
N ALA A 35 14.61 10.04 -19.51
CA ALA A 35 14.19 10.15 -18.12
C ALA A 35 12.72 10.62 -17.98
N GLU A 36 12.17 11.22 -19.03
CA GLU A 36 10.76 11.62 -19.10
C GLU A 36 9.93 10.43 -19.57
N LYS A 37 9.07 9.90 -18.67
CA LYS A 37 8.09 8.88 -19.02
C LYS A 37 7.10 9.46 -20.01
N LYS A 38 7.36 9.26 -21.31
CA LYS A 38 6.40 9.60 -22.35
C LYS A 38 5.19 8.69 -22.19
N GLU A 39 4.10 9.23 -21.70
CA GLU A 39 2.83 8.51 -21.62
C GLU A 39 2.44 8.03 -23.03
N THR A 40 2.15 6.73 -23.09
CA THR A 40 1.60 6.07 -24.26
C THR A 40 0.12 5.89 -24.00
N ASN A 41 -0.75 6.19 -24.97
CA ASN A 41 -2.19 5.90 -24.84
C ASN A 41 -2.47 4.42 -25.12
N ASP A 42 -1.67 3.51 -24.53
CA ASP A 42 -1.78 2.07 -24.74
C ASP A 42 -2.48 1.37 -23.55
N LEU A 43 -2.87 0.12 -23.76
CA LEU A 43 -3.60 -0.66 -22.75
C LEU A 43 -2.81 -0.79 -21.45
N HIS A 44 -1.48 -0.90 -21.52
CA HIS A 44 -0.64 -1.05 -20.32
C HIS A 44 -0.63 0.23 -19.48
N ASP A 45 -0.55 1.40 -20.12
CA ASP A 45 -0.63 2.69 -19.44
C ASP A 45 -2.06 2.99 -18.97
N ILE A 46 -3.10 2.60 -19.72
CA ILE A 46 -4.51 2.73 -19.30
C ILE A 46 -4.79 1.83 -18.08
N LEU A 47 -4.32 0.58 -18.08
CA LEU A 47 -4.43 -0.33 -16.94
C LEU A 47 -3.67 0.23 -15.73
N SER A 48 -2.45 0.74 -15.96
CA SER A 48 -1.66 1.36 -14.90
C SER A 48 -2.33 2.61 -14.33
N LYS A 49 -2.96 3.45 -15.16
CA LYS A 49 -3.73 4.63 -14.74
C LYS A 49 -5.01 4.25 -14.00
N LYS A 50 -5.73 3.22 -14.45
CA LYS A 50 -6.96 2.75 -13.79
C LYS A 50 -6.69 2.17 -12.40
N VAL A 51 -5.52 1.55 -12.20
CA VAL A 51 -5.04 1.14 -10.87
C VAL A 51 -4.73 2.35 -9.96
N VAL A 52 -4.42 3.51 -10.55
CA VAL A 52 -4.15 4.75 -9.80
C VAL A 52 -5.43 5.55 -9.52
N GLU A 53 -6.43 5.53 -10.41
CA GLU A 53 -7.70 6.26 -10.24
C GLU A 53 -8.66 5.62 -9.23
N GLU A 54 -8.53 4.33 -8.91
CA GLU A 54 -9.31 3.70 -7.83
C GLU A 54 -8.73 3.98 -6.42
N VAL A 55 -7.70 4.83 -6.32
CA VAL A 55 -7.03 5.19 -5.06
C VAL A 55 -6.92 6.71 -4.94
N VAL A 56 -8.06 7.39 -4.86
CA VAL A 56 -8.10 8.82 -4.47
C VAL A 56 -8.93 9.00 -3.20
N GLU A 57 -8.27 8.82 -2.05
CA GLU A 57 -8.36 9.73 -0.90
C GLU A 57 -6.98 9.77 -0.19
N ALA A 58 -6.46 10.98 0.04
CA ALA A 58 -5.07 11.35 0.38
C ALA A 58 -4.62 11.00 1.83
N PRO A 59 -3.37 11.29 2.30
CA PRO A 59 -2.13 11.69 1.63
C PRO A 59 -0.94 10.73 1.90
N GLN A 60 0.07 10.78 1.03
CA GLN A 60 1.39 10.19 1.24
C GLN A 60 2.38 11.25 1.76
N LYS A 61 3.01 10.99 2.91
CA LYS A 61 4.45 11.21 3.04
C LYS A 61 5.01 10.07 3.86
N ALA A 62 5.80 9.25 3.18
CA ALA A 62 6.64 8.23 3.78
C ALA A 62 7.70 8.93 4.62
N GLU A 63 7.69 8.65 5.92
CA GLU A 63 8.91 8.59 6.71
C GLU A 63 8.86 7.23 7.40
N LYS A 64 9.86 6.40 7.12
CA LYS A 64 10.25 5.36 8.08
C LYS A 64 10.70 6.13 9.32
N PRO A 65 10.08 5.86 10.46
CA PRO A 65 10.92 5.62 11.60
C PRO A 65 10.65 4.20 12.08
N ASP A 66 11.73 3.41 12.08
CA ASP A 66 11.89 2.30 13.02
C ASP A 66 11.89 2.91 14.43
N ILE A 67 10.73 3.36 14.88
CA ILE A 67 10.49 3.60 16.29
C ILE A 67 10.25 2.20 16.82
N GLU A 68 11.25 1.67 17.51
CA GLU A 68 11.07 0.54 18.43
C GLU A 68 10.08 0.97 19.51
N ILE A 69 8.79 1.00 19.18
CA ILE A 69 7.75 1.18 20.17
C ILE A 69 7.70 -0.16 20.90
N LYS A 70 8.31 -0.20 22.08
CA LYS A 70 8.10 -1.26 23.06
C LYS A 70 6.65 -1.25 23.52
N ILE A 71 5.78 -1.85 22.72
CA ILE A 71 4.39 -2.06 23.08
C ILE A 71 4.37 -3.25 24.04
N SER A 72 4.04 -2.98 25.29
CA SER A 72 3.95 -3.99 26.33
C SER A 72 2.63 -4.74 26.19
N PHE A 73 2.71 -5.98 25.71
CA PHE A 73 1.59 -6.90 25.70
C PHE A 73 1.58 -7.71 26.99
N LYS A 74 0.43 -7.77 27.67
CA LYS A 74 0.25 -8.60 28.86
C LYS A 74 0.14 -10.09 28.51
N GLU A 75 -0.30 -10.40 27.29
CA GLU A 75 -0.59 -11.76 26.83
C GLU A 75 -0.28 -11.89 25.33
N LYS A 76 -0.02 -13.12 24.87
CA LYS A 76 0.24 -13.41 23.45
C LYS A 76 -0.99 -13.11 22.59
N LEU A 77 -0.77 -12.48 21.44
CA LEU A 77 -1.83 -12.21 20.46
C LEU A 77 -2.16 -13.46 19.66
N ASN A 78 -3.41 -13.55 19.20
CA ASN A 78 -3.84 -14.55 18.24
C ASN A 78 -3.51 -14.07 16.81
N LYS A 79 -3.27 -14.98 15.85
CA LYS A 79 -2.95 -14.66 14.45
C LYS A 79 -3.90 -13.62 13.83
N ARG A 80 -5.20 -13.71 14.13
CA ARG A 80 -6.20 -12.73 13.66
C ARG A 80 -6.04 -11.38 14.33
N GLU A 81 -5.78 -11.35 15.64
CA GLU A 81 -5.52 -10.12 16.40
C GLU A 81 -4.23 -9.45 15.94
N GLU A 82 -3.20 -10.21 15.56
CA GLU A 82 -1.95 -9.68 14.98
C GLU A 82 -2.21 -8.96 13.66
N VAL A 83 -3.04 -9.51 12.78
CA VAL A 83 -3.41 -8.84 11.51
C VAL A 83 -4.15 -7.52 11.78
N VAL A 84 -5.10 -7.54 12.72
CA VAL A 84 -5.81 -6.33 13.16
C VAL A 84 -4.81 -5.29 13.70
N PHE A 85 -3.91 -5.73 14.58
CA PHE A 85 -2.89 -4.88 15.18
C PHE A 85 -1.93 -4.29 14.14
N ASN A 86 -1.43 -5.12 13.22
CA ASN A 86 -0.55 -4.69 12.14
C ASN A 86 -1.21 -3.65 11.25
N TYR A 87 -2.52 -3.77 11.02
CA TYR A 87 -3.27 -2.77 10.27
C TYR A 87 -3.33 -1.43 11.01
N PHE A 88 -3.63 -1.45 12.31
CA PHE A 88 -3.57 -0.25 13.15
C PHE A 88 -2.16 0.36 13.20
N PHE A 89 -1.12 -0.47 13.25
CA PHE A 89 0.27 -0.03 13.30
C PHE A 89 0.74 0.55 11.96
N LYS A 90 0.21 0.08 10.83
CA LYS A 90 0.46 0.71 9.52
C LYS A 90 -0.23 2.08 9.43
N ASN A 91 -1.41 2.21 10.04
CA ASN A 91 -2.22 3.42 10.03
C ASN A 91 -2.12 4.21 11.36
N LYS A 92 -0.91 4.43 11.87
CA LYS A 92 -0.71 5.19 13.13
C LYS A 92 -1.35 6.57 13.04
N LYS A 93 -2.01 7.01 14.12
CA LYS A 93 -2.69 8.31 14.23
C LYS A 93 -3.80 8.57 13.21
N ARG A 94 -4.16 7.59 12.37
CA ARG A 94 -5.32 7.66 11.46
C ARG A 94 -6.53 6.97 12.09
N LYS A 95 -7.72 7.41 11.70
CA LYS A 95 -8.97 6.74 12.02
C LYS A 95 -9.08 5.48 11.17
N VAL A 96 -9.24 4.33 11.82
CA VAL A 96 -9.43 3.04 11.15
C VAL A 96 -10.83 2.52 11.45
N PHE A 97 -11.54 2.07 10.42
CA PHE A 97 -12.91 1.56 10.55
C PHE A 97 -12.95 0.03 10.67
N ALA A 98 -13.94 -0.47 11.40
CA ALA A 98 -14.18 -1.91 11.51
C ALA A 98 -14.45 -2.56 10.14
N ASN A 99 -15.12 -1.83 9.25
CA ASN A 99 -15.43 -2.27 7.88
C ASN A 99 -14.18 -2.59 7.05
N GLU A 100 -13.09 -1.85 7.23
CA GLU A 100 -11.84 -2.05 6.48
C GLU A 100 -11.11 -3.31 6.95
N ILE A 101 -11.04 -3.47 8.27
CA ILE A 101 -10.47 -4.65 8.91
C ILE A 101 -11.27 -5.91 8.54
N ALA A 102 -12.60 -5.79 8.48
CA ALA A 102 -13.51 -6.87 8.08
C ALA A 102 -13.20 -7.37 6.66
N LYS A 103 -12.97 -6.44 5.72
CA LYS A 103 -12.58 -6.77 4.33
C LYS A 103 -11.24 -7.52 4.28
N ILE A 104 -10.24 -7.08 5.05
CA ILE A 104 -8.92 -7.73 5.08
C ILE A 104 -9.00 -9.15 5.64
N LEU A 105 -9.78 -9.33 6.70
CA LEU A 105 -9.97 -10.62 7.35
C LEU A 105 -11.00 -11.51 6.62
N ASN A 106 -11.73 -10.95 5.64
CA ASN A 106 -12.85 -11.58 4.96
C ASN A 106 -13.90 -12.14 5.95
N LEU A 107 -14.20 -11.37 6.99
CA LEU A 107 -15.00 -11.76 8.15
C LEU A 107 -16.09 -10.69 8.41
N PRO A 108 -17.26 -11.05 8.97
CA PRO A 108 -18.27 -10.07 9.34
C PRO A 108 -17.78 -9.04 10.36
N ASN A 109 -18.34 -7.84 10.30
CA ASN A 109 -18.00 -6.72 11.19
C ASN A 109 -18.09 -7.08 12.69
N ASP A 110 -19.04 -7.93 13.08
CA ASP A 110 -19.22 -8.36 14.48
C ASP A 110 -17.99 -9.05 15.07
N TYR A 111 -17.28 -9.83 14.25
CA TYR A 111 -16.05 -10.49 14.69
C TYR A 111 -14.90 -9.51 14.86
N VAL A 112 -14.87 -8.44 14.05
CA VAL A 112 -13.85 -7.39 14.17
C VAL A 112 -13.97 -6.70 15.53
N TYR A 113 -15.18 -6.35 15.97
CA TYR A 113 -15.40 -5.77 17.29
C TYR A 113 -14.94 -6.70 18.43
N LYS A 114 -15.16 -8.01 18.29
CA LYS A 114 -14.65 -9.02 19.24
C LYS A 114 -13.12 -9.01 19.31
N TYR A 115 -12.44 -8.96 18.16
CA TYR A 115 -10.97 -8.92 18.12
C TYR A 115 -10.40 -7.62 18.67
N ILE A 116 -11.01 -6.47 18.36
CA ILE A 116 -10.61 -5.17 18.90
C ILE A 116 -10.79 -5.15 20.43
N ARG A 117 -11.91 -5.68 20.94
CA ARG A 117 -12.15 -5.81 22.39
C ARG A 117 -11.09 -6.68 23.06
N ASN A 118 -10.72 -7.82 22.47
CA ASN A 118 -9.68 -8.68 23.03
C ASN A 118 -8.30 -8.03 22.97
N LEU A 119 -7.97 -7.40 21.84
CA LEU A 119 -6.71 -6.68 21.64
C LEU A 119 -6.53 -5.56 22.68
N ARG A 120 -7.59 -4.83 23.03
CA ARG A 120 -7.59 -3.85 24.14
C ARG A 120 -7.27 -4.45 25.50
N LYS A 121 -7.74 -5.67 25.77
CA LYS A 121 -7.43 -6.36 27.04
C LYS A 121 -5.97 -6.80 27.10
N LYS A 122 -5.40 -7.18 25.95
CA LYS A 122 -4.03 -7.71 25.83
C LYS A 122 -2.96 -6.64 25.75
N ILE A 123 -3.26 -5.48 25.16
CA ILE A 123 -2.35 -4.33 25.14
C ILE A 123 -2.38 -3.64 26.51
N ALA A 124 -1.21 -3.36 27.07
CA ALA A 124 -1.12 -2.53 28.26
C ALA A 124 -1.18 -1.05 27.85
N GLY A 125 -2.11 -0.30 28.45
CA GLY A 125 -2.24 1.14 28.27
C GLY A 125 -3.41 1.55 27.37
N ASN A 126 -3.86 2.80 27.53
CA ASN A 126 -4.97 3.38 26.76
C ASN A 126 -4.50 3.85 25.37
N ILE A 127 -3.83 2.96 24.64
CA ILE A 127 -3.20 3.24 23.34
C ILE A 127 -4.25 3.24 22.22
N LEU A 128 -5.31 2.42 22.34
CA LEU A 128 -6.36 2.29 21.32
C LEU A 128 -7.64 3.01 21.74
N VAL A 129 -7.85 4.23 21.25
CA VAL A 129 -8.97 5.10 21.61
C VAL A 129 -10.06 5.07 20.53
N ASN A 130 -11.31 5.32 20.91
CA ASN A 130 -12.41 5.50 19.95
C ASN A 130 -12.29 6.89 19.29
N ALA A 131 -12.52 6.98 17.99
CA ALA A 131 -12.53 8.25 17.27
C ALA A 131 -13.93 8.90 17.28
N GLU A 132 -13.96 10.23 17.11
CA GLU A 132 -15.19 10.96 16.83
C GLU A 132 -15.76 10.54 15.47
N ASN A 133 -17.06 10.21 15.44
CA ASN A 133 -17.81 9.60 14.32
C ASN A 133 -17.50 8.12 14.03
N GLY A 134 -17.03 7.39 15.04
CA GLY A 134 -16.77 5.96 14.93
C GLY A 134 -15.38 5.63 14.39
N GLY A 135 -15.00 4.37 14.51
CA GLY A 135 -13.65 3.91 14.24
C GLY A 135 -12.72 4.05 15.44
N TYR A 136 -11.46 3.68 15.22
CA TYR A 136 -10.46 3.49 16.25
C TYR A 136 -9.15 4.16 15.84
N ILE A 137 -8.49 4.83 16.78
CA ILE A 137 -7.20 5.47 16.58
C ILE A 137 -6.18 4.80 17.51
N LEU A 138 -5.06 4.39 16.92
CA LEU A 138 -3.90 3.94 17.67
C LEU A 138 -3.00 5.15 17.98
N ASN A 139 -2.95 5.53 19.25
CA ASN A 139 -2.13 6.61 19.79
C ASN A 139 -0.77 6.05 20.23
N VAL A 140 0.14 5.95 19.26
CA VAL A 140 1.53 5.49 19.43
C VAL A 140 2.49 6.56 18.91
#